data_AF-A0A2K0VZY4-F1
#
_entry.id   AF-A0A2K0VZY4-F1
#
_cell.length_a   1.000
_cell.length_b   1.000
_cell.length_c   1.000
_cell.angle_alpha   90.00
_cell.angle_beta   90.00
_cell.angle_gamma   90.00
#
_symmetry.space_group_name_H-M   'P 1'
#
loop_
_entity.id
_entity.type
_entity.pdbx_description
1 polymer ?
#
loop_
_entity_poly.entity_id
_entity_poly.type
_entity_poly.pdbx_seq_one_letter_code
_entity_poly.pdbx_strand_id
1 'polypeptide(L)'
;MVHRPDTLTALLSLLTELQSSTGKVTDWVKPGDTSGEFKRQVSSFRDWISRDPNAKYPAEAGRYHLYVSYACPWACRTLIARKLKGLEDIISYSVVHWHLGEGGWRFVSKDEDVPGENVIPDPIKGHEGFTHLKDVYFESEKNYDGRYTVPVLFDKKTNRIVSNESSEILRMLGTEFDDMLDEKYKAIQLYPEDLQKQIEEVHEWQYGGINNGVYKSGFATTSEAYERNVVALFEALDRAEKHLSEQQGPYWFGDKISEVDIRLFVTIIRFDPVYVQHFKCNIRDIRSGYPALHKWMRNLYWNDPAFKDTTQFDHIKWHYTRSHTQINPFSITPVGPLPHILPLEEEVTAAQKK
;
A
#
# COMPACT_ATOMS: atom_id res chain seq x y z
N MET A 1 47.22 39.75 -1.40
CA MET A 1 46.76 38.85 -2.47
C MET A 1 45.38 38.35 -2.08
N VAL A 2 44.33 38.88 -2.71
CA VAL A 2 42.95 38.48 -2.46
C VAL A 2 42.62 37.37 -3.46
N HIS A 3 42.44 36.15 -2.97
CA HIS A 3 42.10 34.98 -3.77
C HIS A 3 40.62 35.06 -4.13
N ARG A 4 40.29 35.26 -5.41
CA ARG A 4 38.91 35.12 -5.91
C ARG A 4 38.63 33.63 -6.11
N PRO A 5 37.50 33.09 -5.63
CA PRO A 5 37.12 31.71 -5.95
C PRO A 5 36.83 31.57 -7.45
N ASP A 6 37.29 30.48 -8.04
CA ASP A 6 37.08 30.15 -9.46
C ASP A 6 35.59 30.05 -9.77
N THR A 7 35.10 31.05 -10.50
CA THR A 7 33.72 31.14 -11.01
C THR A 7 33.27 29.92 -11.82
N LEU A 8 34.21 29.14 -12.37
CA LEU A 8 33.91 27.94 -13.14
C LEU A 8 33.45 26.77 -12.25
N THR A 9 34.00 26.65 -11.05
CA THR A 9 33.67 25.58 -10.09
C THR A 9 32.31 25.82 -9.45
N ALA A 10 31.96 27.09 -9.21
CA ALA A 10 30.62 27.48 -8.76
C ALA A 10 29.55 27.25 -9.86
N LEU A 11 29.89 27.50 -11.13
CA LEU A 11 28.99 27.23 -12.27
C LEU A 11 28.81 25.73 -12.53
N LEU A 12 29.84 24.90 -12.38
CA LEU A 12 29.68 23.43 -12.43
C LEU A 12 28.88 22.89 -11.24
N SER A 13 29.09 23.43 -10.03
CA SER A 13 28.28 23.08 -8.85
C SER A 13 26.81 23.43 -9.08
N LEU A 14 26.52 24.63 -9.61
CA LEU A 14 25.15 25.04 -9.95
C LEU A 14 24.54 24.17 -11.07
N LEU A 15 25.31 23.78 -12.08
CA LEU A 15 24.85 22.88 -13.15
C LEU A 15 24.59 21.46 -12.66
N THR A 16 25.30 21.02 -11.61
CA THR A 16 25.08 19.72 -10.96
C THR A 16 23.89 19.77 -10.00
N GLU A 17 23.65 20.90 -9.33
CA GLU A 17 22.45 21.15 -8.50
C GLU A 17 21.18 21.45 -9.32
N LEU A 18 21.32 21.96 -10.56
CA LEU A 18 20.23 22.12 -11.52
C LEU A 18 19.82 20.81 -12.22
N GLN A 19 20.47 19.69 -11.91
CA GLN A 19 19.97 18.35 -12.24
C GLN A 19 19.14 17.77 -11.08
N SER A 20 18.21 18.56 -10.53
CA SER A 20 17.14 18.00 -9.70
C SER A 20 15.99 17.52 -10.61
N SER A 21 15.64 16.23 -10.44
CA SER A 21 14.38 15.58 -10.88
C SER A 21 14.16 15.21 -12.36
N THR A 22 15.15 14.67 -13.09
CA THR A 22 14.89 14.08 -14.43
C THR A 22 14.24 12.69 -14.40
N GLY A 23 13.76 12.20 -13.25
CA GLY A 23 13.14 10.88 -13.11
C GLY A 23 11.63 10.94 -13.33
N LYS A 24 11.08 10.03 -14.13
CA LYS A 24 9.63 9.87 -14.26
C LYS A 24 9.07 9.27 -12.98
N VAL A 25 7.81 9.56 -12.64
CA VAL A 25 7.13 8.92 -11.49
C VAL A 25 7.07 7.39 -11.62
N THR A 26 7.14 6.89 -12.85
CA THR A 26 7.20 5.48 -13.21
C THR A 26 8.60 4.86 -13.09
N ASP A 27 9.63 5.63 -12.76
CA ASP A 27 10.99 5.12 -12.55
C ASP A 27 11.08 4.51 -11.15
N TRP A 28 10.84 3.20 -11.05
CA TRP A 28 10.84 2.49 -9.77
C TRP A 28 12.25 2.27 -9.21
N VAL A 29 13.25 2.17 -10.07
CA VAL A 29 14.68 2.17 -9.72
C VAL A 29 15.30 3.43 -10.33
N LYS A 30 16.23 4.07 -9.61
CA LYS A 30 16.88 5.29 -10.09
C LYS A 30 17.64 4.98 -11.39
N PRO A 31 17.41 5.74 -12.48
CA PRO A 31 18.17 5.57 -13.71
C PRO A 31 19.68 5.64 -13.45
N GLY A 32 20.42 4.64 -13.92
CA GLY A 32 21.87 4.53 -13.71
C GLY A 32 22.31 3.91 -12.37
N ASP A 33 21.39 3.43 -11.52
CA ASP A 33 21.76 2.66 -10.34
C ASP A 33 22.35 1.29 -10.75
N THR A 34 23.62 1.07 -10.43
CA THR A 34 24.35 -0.17 -10.76
C THR A 34 24.18 -1.27 -9.72
N SER A 35 23.61 -0.98 -8.54
CA SER A 35 23.34 -2.01 -7.51
C SER A 35 22.23 -2.95 -7.93
N GLY A 36 21.33 -2.49 -8.80
CA GLY A 36 20.12 -3.19 -9.22
C GLY A 36 19.04 -3.27 -8.14
N GLU A 37 19.20 -2.57 -7.02
CA GLU A 37 18.28 -2.63 -5.89
C GLU A 37 17.14 -1.62 -6.01
N PHE A 38 15.93 -2.07 -5.64
CA PHE A 38 14.81 -1.18 -5.41
C PHE A 38 14.88 -0.55 -4.01
N LYS A 39 14.97 0.79 -3.97
CA LYS A 39 14.96 1.58 -2.73
C LYS A 39 13.68 2.40 -2.66
N ARG A 40 12.79 2.03 -1.72
CA ARG A 40 11.54 2.75 -1.51
C ARG A 40 11.81 4.13 -0.92
N GLN A 41 11.18 5.14 -1.51
CA GLN A 41 11.22 6.50 -0.97
C GLN A 41 10.38 6.62 0.30
N VAL A 42 10.87 7.39 1.27
CA VAL A 42 10.17 7.63 2.54
C VAL A 42 9.04 8.65 2.34
N SER A 43 7.91 8.42 2.99
CA SER A 43 6.73 9.30 3.00
C SER A 43 7.05 10.66 3.65
N SER A 44 6.56 11.76 3.04
CA SER A 44 6.91 13.13 3.43
C SER A 44 5.93 13.78 4.40
N PHE A 45 4.62 13.49 4.27
CA PHE A 45 3.59 14.04 5.15
C PHE A 45 3.34 13.08 6.31
N ARG A 46 3.61 13.54 7.52
CA ARG A 46 3.70 12.72 8.75
C ARG A 46 2.99 13.38 9.95
N ASP A 47 2.05 14.29 9.69
CA ASP A 47 1.22 14.83 10.76
C ASP A 47 0.22 13.76 11.24
N TRP A 48 -0.38 13.99 12.41
CA TRP A 48 -1.26 13.04 13.08
C TRP A 48 -2.64 13.62 13.36
N ILE A 49 -3.71 12.84 13.11
CA ILE A 49 -5.03 13.14 13.66
C ILE A 49 -5.05 12.70 15.11
N SER A 50 -5.51 13.53 16.03
CA SER A 50 -5.60 13.16 17.44
C SER A 50 -7.00 13.35 18.00
N ARG A 51 -7.37 12.49 18.96
CA ARG A 51 -8.57 12.67 19.79
C ARG A 51 -8.56 13.93 20.67
N ASP A 52 -7.39 14.56 20.90
CA ASP A 52 -7.33 15.84 21.59
C ASP A 52 -8.03 16.92 20.75
N PRO A 53 -9.12 17.55 21.24
CA PRO A 53 -9.85 18.57 20.49
C PRO A 53 -8.99 19.82 20.18
N ASN A 54 -7.86 20.00 20.86
CA ASN A 54 -6.93 21.11 20.64
C ASN A 54 -5.76 20.75 19.72
N ALA A 55 -5.72 19.53 19.19
CA ALA A 55 -4.69 19.12 18.25
C ALA A 55 -4.72 19.95 16.96
N LYS A 56 -3.61 19.94 16.20
CA LYS A 56 -3.56 20.54 14.86
C LYS A 56 -4.63 19.96 13.92
N TYR A 57 -4.83 18.64 14.02
CA TYR A 57 -5.86 17.89 13.31
C TYR A 57 -6.68 17.07 14.33
N PRO A 58 -7.73 17.64 14.94
CA PRO A 58 -8.60 16.91 15.87
C PRO A 58 -9.49 15.90 15.12
N ALA A 59 -9.81 14.77 15.76
CA ALA A 59 -10.77 13.81 15.21
C ALA A 59 -12.17 14.45 15.05
N GLU A 60 -12.64 14.56 13.81
CA GLU A 60 -13.90 15.23 13.48
C GLU A 60 -14.61 14.52 12.31
N ALA A 61 -15.88 14.15 12.52
CA ALA A 61 -16.70 13.54 11.46
C ALA A 61 -16.87 14.47 10.27
N GLY A 62 -16.70 13.91 9.07
CA GLY A 62 -16.86 14.63 7.81
C GLY A 62 -15.72 15.60 7.48
N ARG A 63 -14.69 15.75 8.32
CA ARG A 63 -13.54 16.63 8.06
C ARG A 63 -12.53 16.03 7.09
N TYR A 64 -12.24 14.74 7.22
CA TYR A 64 -11.15 14.09 6.51
C TYR A 64 -11.62 13.34 5.25
N HIS A 65 -10.73 13.24 4.28
CA HIS A 65 -10.92 12.47 3.05
C HIS A 65 -9.71 11.59 2.79
N LEU A 66 -9.95 10.38 2.29
CA LEU A 66 -8.90 9.41 1.98
C LEU A 66 -8.83 9.19 0.47
N TYR A 67 -7.71 9.55 -0.17
CA TYR A 67 -7.44 9.17 -1.56
C TYR A 67 -6.68 7.84 -1.59
N VAL A 68 -7.19 6.87 -2.34
CA VAL A 68 -6.67 5.51 -2.38
C VAL A 68 -6.63 4.96 -3.80
N SER A 69 -5.94 3.83 -3.98
CA SER A 69 -6.17 2.94 -5.12
C SER A 69 -6.43 1.54 -4.58
N TYR A 70 -7.44 0.83 -5.10
CA TYR A 70 -7.65 -0.58 -4.76
C TYR A 70 -6.46 -1.46 -5.15
N ALA A 71 -5.66 -1.05 -6.14
CA ALA A 71 -4.48 -1.80 -6.54
C ALA A 71 -3.37 -1.76 -5.49
N CYS A 72 -3.21 -0.62 -4.81
CA CYS A 72 -2.10 -0.37 -3.90
C CYS A 72 -2.31 -1.09 -2.55
N PRO A 73 -1.42 -2.02 -2.14
CA PRO A 73 -1.56 -2.70 -0.85
C PRO A 73 -1.45 -1.74 0.33
N TRP A 74 -0.64 -0.69 0.23
CA TRP A 74 -0.48 0.32 1.28
C TRP A 74 -1.78 1.08 1.52
N ALA A 75 -2.49 1.46 0.45
CA ALA A 75 -3.77 2.14 0.55
C ALA A 75 -4.90 1.21 1.01
N CYS A 76 -4.88 -0.05 0.55
CA CYS A 76 -5.83 -1.08 0.97
C CYS A 76 -5.84 -1.29 2.49
N ARG A 77 -4.69 -1.15 3.19
CA ARG A 77 -4.65 -1.19 4.67
C ARG A 77 -5.60 -0.19 5.32
N THR A 78 -5.60 1.04 4.80
CA THR A 78 -6.41 2.14 5.33
C THR A 78 -7.89 1.95 5.04
N LEU A 79 -8.26 1.33 3.90
CA LEU A 79 -9.64 0.96 3.61
C LEU A 79 -10.15 -0.16 4.51
N ILE A 80 -9.34 -1.20 4.74
CA ILE A 80 -9.69 -2.30 5.65
C ILE A 80 -9.93 -1.73 7.06
N ALA A 81 -9.01 -0.92 7.57
CA ALA A 81 -9.15 -0.29 8.88
C ALA A 81 -10.39 0.62 8.97
N ARG A 82 -10.63 1.45 7.95
CA ARG A 82 -11.82 2.30 7.85
C ARG A 82 -13.11 1.48 8.02
N LYS A 83 -13.20 0.34 7.33
CA LYS A 83 -14.39 -0.54 7.36
C LYS A 83 -14.50 -1.34 8.65
N LEU A 84 -13.38 -1.87 9.17
CA LEU A 84 -13.34 -2.55 10.48
C LEU A 84 -13.79 -1.63 11.62
N LYS A 85 -13.40 -0.35 11.57
CA LYS A 85 -13.70 0.63 12.61
C LYS A 85 -15.01 1.39 12.41
N GLY A 86 -15.84 1.02 11.42
CA GLY A 86 -17.12 1.68 11.21
C GLY A 86 -17.01 3.17 10.84
N LEU A 87 -15.91 3.57 10.18
CA LEU A 87 -15.59 4.97 9.89
C LEU A 87 -16.24 5.45 8.58
N GLU A 88 -17.19 4.71 8.01
CA GLU A 88 -17.71 5.00 6.68
C GLU A 88 -18.38 6.37 6.57
N ASP A 89 -19.14 6.75 7.59
CA ASP A 89 -19.85 8.03 7.68
C ASP A 89 -18.97 9.17 8.26
N ILE A 90 -17.78 8.83 8.78
CA ILE A 90 -16.86 9.77 9.44
C ILE A 90 -15.79 10.24 8.44
N ILE A 91 -15.24 9.31 7.65
CA ILE A 91 -14.15 9.60 6.71
C ILE A 91 -14.60 9.17 5.31
N SER A 92 -14.81 10.15 4.44
CA SER A 92 -15.05 9.92 3.02
C SER A 92 -13.80 9.38 2.31
N TYR A 93 -13.96 8.64 1.21
CA TYR A 93 -12.83 8.22 0.38
C TYR A 93 -13.15 8.31 -1.12
N SER A 94 -12.10 8.40 -1.94
CA SER A 94 -12.17 8.29 -3.39
C SER A 94 -11.03 7.44 -3.92
N VAL A 95 -11.30 6.75 -5.03
CA VAL A 95 -10.40 5.77 -5.63
C VAL A 95 -9.88 6.33 -6.94
N VAL A 96 -8.56 6.52 -7.04
CA VAL A 96 -7.90 6.90 -8.29
C VAL A 96 -7.97 5.75 -9.30
N HIS A 97 -7.87 6.08 -10.58
CA HIS A 97 -7.83 5.10 -11.65
C HIS A 97 -6.67 4.10 -11.44
N TRP A 98 -6.89 2.81 -11.77
CA TRP A 98 -5.91 1.74 -11.57
C TRP A 98 -4.60 1.93 -12.35
N HIS A 99 -4.66 2.56 -13.52
CA HIS A 99 -3.49 2.83 -14.36
C HIS A 99 -2.65 3.98 -13.80
N LEU A 100 -1.39 3.70 -13.49
CA LEU A 100 -0.39 4.69 -13.09
C LEU A 100 0.45 5.09 -14.31
N GLY A 101 0.13 6.23 -14.92
CA GLY A 101 0.83 6.76 -16.09
C GLY A 101 1.96 7.74 -15.74
N GLU A 102 2.47 8.45 -16.74
CA GLU A 102 3.54 9.45 -16.59
C GLU A 102 3.18 10.60 -15.64
N GLY A 103 1.90 10.97 -15.55
CA GLY A 103 1.38 11.95 -14.60
C GLY A 103 1.14 11.42 -13.18
N GLY A 104 1.39 10.13 -12.94
CA GLY A 104 1.12 9.45 -11.68
C GLY A 104 -0.33 8.96 -11.59
N TRP A 105 -0.86 8.89 -10.37
CA TRP A 105 -2.25 8.51 -10.14
C TRP A 105 -3.18 9.58 -10.67
N ARG A 106 -4.16 9.18 -11.48
CA ARG A 106 -5.16 10.08 -12.05
C ARG A 106 -6.55 9.80 -11.51
N PHE A 107 -7.38 10.83 -11.48
CA PHE A 107 -8.82 10.67 -11.29
C PHE A 107 -9.46 10.20 -12.60
N VAL A 108 -10.60 9.52 -12.50
CA VAL A 108 -11.40 9.22 -13.69
C VAL A 108 -12.16 10.45 -14.13
N SER A 109 -12.42 10.58 -15.43
CA SER A 109 -13.39 11.55 -15.93
C SER A 109 -14.82 11.06 -15.66
N LYS A 110 -15.81 11.97 -15.71
CA LYS A 110 -17.21 11.67 -15.40
C LYS A 110 -17.84 10.62 -16.32
N ASP A 111 -17.29 10.46 -17.52
CA ASP A 111 -17.82 9.57 -18.56
C ASP A 111 -17.06 8.23 -18.63
N GLU A 112 -16.05 8.03 -17.78
CA GLU A 112 -15.31 6.77 -17.70
C GLU A 112 -16.02 5.78 -16.77
N ASP A 113 -16.39 4.62 -17.31
CA ASP A 113 -16.88 3.48 -16.54
C ASP A 113 -15.71 2.56 -16.16
N VAL A 114 -15.35 2.57 -14.88
CA VAL A 114 -14.25 1.78 -14.32
C VAL A 114 -14.79 1.01 -13.12
N PRO A 115 -14.62 -0.32 -13.04
CA PRO A 115 -15.21 -1.12 -11.97
C PRO A 115 -14.70 -0.70 -10.60
N GLY A 116 -15.51 -0.87 -9.56
CA GLY A 116 -15.14 -0.57 -8.18
C GLY A 116 -15.91 0.62 -7.61
N GLU A 117 -16.13 0.59 -6.30
CA GLU A 117 -16.85 1.65 -5.60
C GLU A 117 -15.97 2.91 -5.48
N ASN A 118 -16.58 4.09 -5.55
CA ASN A 118 -15.91 5.38 -5.42
C ASN A 118 -14.72 5.59 -6.37
N VAL A 119 -14.71 4.91 -7.52
CA VAL A 119 -13.83 5.26 -8.65
C VAL A 119 -14.48 6.43 -9.39
N ILE A 120 -14.22 7.62 -8.90
CA ILE A 120 -14.90 8.86 -9.31
C ILE A 120 -13.88 9.99 -9.57
N PRO A 121 -14.29 11.08 -10.24
CA PRO A 121 -13.52 12.32 -10.23
C PRO A 121 -13.25 12.79 -8.79
N ASP A 122 -12.26 13.66 -8.59
CA ASP A 122 -11.98 14.22 -7.26
C ASP A 122 -13.25 14.88 -6.68
N PRO A 123 -13.77 14.38 -5.54
CA PRO A 123 -15.03 14.87 -4.97
C PRO A 123 -14.85 16.12 -4.09
N ILE A 124 -13.63 16.60 -3.88
CA ILE A 124 -13.39 17.74 -3.01
C ILE A 124 -13.79 19.04 -3.71
N LYS A 125 -14.55 19.86 -3.00
CA LYS A 125 -14.99 21.18 -3.48
C LYS A 125 -13.77 22.04 -3.80
N GLY A 126 -13.69 22.57 -5.01
CA GLY A 126 -12.53 23.33 -5.50
C GLY A 126 -11.49 22.50 -6.26
N HIS A 127 -11.64 21.17 -6.29
CA HIS A 127 -10.76 20.26 -7.04
C HIS A 127 -11.35 19.87 -8.41
N GLU A 128 -12.35 20.60 -8.92
CA GLU A 128 -13.03 20.25 -10.18
C GLU A 128 -12.07 20.25 -11.40
N GLY A 129 -10.95 20.97 -11.30
CA GLY A 129 -9.88 20.98 -12.30
C GLY A 129 -8.74 19.99 -12.03
N PHE A 130 -8.76 19.28 -10.91
CA PHE A 130 -7.70 18.32 -10.57
C PHE A 130 -7.92 17.05 -11.38
N THR A 131 -6.87 16.67 -12.11
CA THR A 131 -6.90 15.48 -12.96
C THR A 131 -6.02 14.38 -12.39
N HIS A 132 -5.06 14.75 -11.54
CA HIS A 132 -4.09 13.85 -10.97
C HIS A 132 -3.91 14.10 -9.48
N LEU A 133 -3.54 13.05 -8.75
CA LEU A 133 -3.26 13.15 -7.32
C LEU A 133 -2.11 14.12 -7.01
N LYS A 134 -1.18 14.31 -7.94
CA LYS A 134 -0.11 15.31 -7.80
C LYS A 134 -0.64 16.73 -7.56
N ASP A 135 -1.83 17.05 -8.07
CA ASP A 135 -2.45 18.36 -7.90
C ASP A 135 -2.78 18.61 -6.41
N VAL A 136 -3.25 17.58 -5.69
CA VAL A 136 -3.47 17.58 -4.23
C VAL A 136 -2.16 17.76 -3.45
N TYR A 137 -1.08 17.14 -3.92
CA TYR A 137 0.25 17.30 -3.33
C TYR A 137 0.76 18.74 -3.48
N PHE A 138 0.65 19.33 -4.67
CA PHE A 138 1.07 20.70 -4.92
C PHE A 138 0.19 21.74 -4.23
N GLU A 139 -1.10 21.43 -4.04
CA GLU A 139 -1.96 22.25 -3.18
C GLU A 139 -1.43 22.28 -1.75
N SER A 140 -1.04 21.12 -1.22
CA SER A 140 -0.50 20.97 0.14
C SER A 140 0.90 21.57 0.30
N GLU A 141 1.75 21.43 -0.70
CA GLU A 141 3.11 21.95 -0.73
C GLU A 141 3.53 22.29 -2.17
N LYS A 142 3.60 23.58 -2.49
CA LYS A 142 3.81 24.06 -3.87
C LYS A 142 5.10 23.57 -4.53
N ASN A 143 6.14 23.34 -3.74
CA ASN A 143 7.46 22.92 -4.21
C ASN A 143 7.73 21.44 -3.92
N TYR A 144 6.69 20.62 -3.72
CA TYR A 144 6.83 19.20 -3.44
C TYR A 144 7.61 18.48 -4.57
N ASP A 145 8.70 17.81 -4.21
CA ASP A 145 9.63 17.15 -5.13
C ASP A 145 9.64 15.61 -4.98
N GLY A 146 8.79 15.08 -4.11
CA GLY A 146 8.66 13.64 -3.85
C GLY A 146 7.68 12.91 -4.79
N ARG A 147 7.42 11.64 -4.50
CA ARG A 147 6.42 10.84 -5.21
C ARG A 147 5.00 11.13 -4.73
N TYR A 148 4.09 11.28 -5.67
CA TYR A 148 2.64 11.42 -5.40
C TYR A 148 2.01 10.04 -5.14
N THR A 149 2.15 9.52 -3.91
CA THR A 149 1.73 8.17 -3.53
C THR A 149 0.28 8.10 -3.02
N VAL A 150 -0.32 6.91 -3.03
CA VAL A 150 -1.50 6.58 -2.21
C VAL A 150 -1.10 5.60 -1.10
N PRO A 151 -1.73 5.63 0.09
CA PRO A 151 -2.87 6.47 0.48
C PRO A 151 -2.49 7.91 0.78
N VAL A 152 -3.47 8.81 0.71
CA VAL A 152 -3.37 10.19 1.19
C VAL A 152 -4.54 10.48 2.12
N LEU A 153 -4.26 10.83 3.37
CA LEU A 153 -5.23 11.36 4.31
C LEU A 153 -5.23 12.89 4.24
N PHE A 154 -6.31 13.46 3.71
CA PHE A 154 -6.46 14.86 3.39
C PHE A 154 -7.45 15.55 4.34
N ASP A 155 -7.10 16.74 4.83
CA ASP A 155 -7.96 17.58 5.65
C ASP A 155 -8.68 18.61 4.76
N LYS A 156 -10.00 18.44 4.61
CA LYS A 156 -10.84 19.31 3.79
C LYS A 156 -11.04 20.72 4.37
N LYS A 157 -10.71 20.94 5.65
CA LYS A 157 -10.82 22.28 6.26
C LYS A 157 -9.60 23.15 5.96
N THR A 158 -8.41 22.53 5.93
CA THR A 158 -7.15 23.27 5.70
C THR A 158 -6.62 23.12 4.28
N ASN A 159 -7.22 22.24 3.47
CA ASN A 159 -6.75 21.85 2.14
C ASN A 159 -5.29 21.39 2.18
N ARG A 160 -4.98 20.50 3.13
CA ARG A 160 -3.65 19.95 3.35
C ARG A 160 -3.70 18.45 3.52
N ILE A 161 -2.68 17.78 3.01
CA ILE A 161 -2.37 16.40 3.36
C ILE A 161 -1.93 16.36 4.84
N VAL A 162 -2.63 15.55 5.63
CA VAL A 162 -2.24 15.21 7.01
C VAL A 162 -1.10 14.18 6.96
N SER A 163 -1.35 13.06 6.28
CA SER A 163 -0.36 11.99 6.17
C SER A 163 -0.48 11.26 4.84
N ASN A 164 0.65 10.80 4.31
CA ASN A 164 0.72 9.82 3.24
C ASN A 164 1.44 8.52 3.66
N GLU A 165 1.60 8.30 4.97
CA GLU A 165 2.21 7.09 5.52
C GLU A 165 1.13 6.09 5.97
N SER A 166 0.99 5.00 5.21
CA SER A 166 -0.05 3.99 5.45
C SER A 166 -0.02 3.38 6.85
N SER A 167 1.16 3.20 7.47
CA SER A 167 1.26 2.61 8.80
C SER A 167 0.75 3.53 9.90
N GLU A 168 0.96 4.83 9.71
CA GLU A 168 0.52 5.85 10.66
C GLU A 168 -0.97 6.11 10.50
N ILE A 169 -1.45 6.23 9.25
CA ILE A 169 -2.88 6.35 8.98
C ILE A 169 -3.64 5.14 9.55
N LEU A 170 -3.12 3.92 9.38
CA LEU A 170 -3.71 2.71 9.96
C LEU A 170 -3.92 2.85 11.48
N ARG A 171 -2.93 3.38 12.22
CA ARG A 171 -3.02 3.61 13.66
C ARG A 171 -3.98 4.74 14.02
N MET A 172 -3.96 5.86 13.27
CA MET A 172 -4.92 6.94 13.45
C MET A 172 -6.36 6.44 13.32
N LEU A 173 -6.65 5.68 12.25
CA LEU A 173 -7.97 5.09 12.03
C LEU A 173 -8.33 4.05 13.10
N GLY A 174 -7.32 3.34 13.64
CA GLY A 174 -7.51 2.31 14.65
C GLY A 174 -8.03 2.83 15.99
N THR A 175 -7.73 4.08 16.36
CA THR A 175 -8.00 4.56 17.73
C THR A 175 -8.47 6.01 17.85
N GLU A 176 -8.08 6.93 16.96
CA GLU A 176 -8.24 8.39 17.21
C GLU A 176 -9.69 8.87 17.10
N PHE A 177 -10.55 8.06 16.49
CA PHE A 177 -11.99 8.33 16.34
C PHE A 177 -12.86 7.55 17.33
N ASP A 178 -12.27 6.76 18.24
CA ASP A 178 -13.00 5.83 19.13
C ASP A 178 -14.11 6.49 19.97
N ASP A 179 -13.98 7.78 20.29
CA ASP A 179 -14.98 8.52 21.07
C ASP A 179 -16.27 8.83 20.29
N MET A 180 -16.27 8.61 18.97
CA MET A 180 -17.41 8.79 18.07
C MET A 180 -18.04 7.47 17.61
N LEU A 181 -17.50 6.32 18.04
CA LEU A 181 -17.87 5.00 17.51
C LEU A 181 -18.79 4.22 18.45
N ASP A 182 -19.66 3.40 17.87
CA ASP A 182 -20.38 2.36 18.59
C ASP A 182 -19.40 1.36 19.24
N GLU A 183 -19.80 0.79 20.38
CA GLU A 183 -18.96 -0.11 21.17
C GLU A 183 -18.41 -1.30 20.37
N LYS A 184 -19.21 -1.85 19.43
CA LYS A 184 -18.78 -2.97 18.57
C LYS A 184 -17.54 -2.63 17.71
N TYR A 185 -17.41 -1.38 17.27
CA TYR A 185 -16.28 -0.90 16.47
C TYR A 185 -15.12 -0.46 17.37
N LYS A 186 -15.43 0.15 18.52
CA LYS A 186 -14.45 0.52 19.54
C LYS A 186 -13.74 -0.71 20.14
N ALA A 187 -14.46 -1.81 20.33
CA ALA A 187 -13.93 -3.07 20.83
C ALA A 187 -12.88 -3.72 19.90
N ILE A 188 -12.83 -3.32 18.63
CA ILE A 188 -11.79 -3.76 17.69
C ILE A 188 -10.52 -2.95 17.95
N GLN A 189 -9.57 -3.58 18.62
CA GLN A 189 -8.27 -3.01 18.99
C GLN A 189 -7.18 -3.52 18.04
N LEU A 190 -6.79 -2.70 17.06
CA LEU A 190 -5.80 -3.09 16.04
C LEU A 190 -4.36 -3.05 16.57
N TYR A 191 -4.08 -2.25 17.60
CA TYR A 191 -2.75 -2.09 18.21
C TYR A 191 -2.85 -2.07 19.74
N PRO A 192 -3.32 -3.18 20.37
CA PRO A 192 -3.59 -3.22 21.79
C PRO A 192 -2.28 -3.18 22.60
N GLU A 193 -2.31 -2.50 23.76
CA GLU A 193 -1.13 -2.21 24.58
C GLU A 193 -0.29 -3.45 24.94
N ASP A 194 -0.94 -4.57 25.24
CA ASP A 194 -0.30 -5.83 25.64
C ASP A 194 0.43 -6.54 24.49
N LEU A 195 0.10 -6.24 23.23
CA LEU A 195 0.73 -6.83 22.04
C LEU A 195 1.68 -5.89 21.30
N GLN A 196 1.78 -4.61 21.66
CA GLN A 196 2.54 -3.61 20.89
C GLN A 196 3.97 -4.04 20.59
N LYS A 197 4.70 -4.56 21.59
CA LYS A 197 6.07 -5.05 21.40
C LYS A 197 6.15 -6.18 20.37
N GLN A 198 5.25 -7.16 20.48
CA GLN A 198 5.20 -8.29 19.54
C GLN A 198 4.80 -7.83 18.14
N ILE A 199 3.88 -6.87 18.04
CA ILE A 199 3.48 -6.26 16.78
C ILE A 199 4.68 -5.59 16.09
N GLU A 200 5.46 -4.78 16.81
CA GLU A 200 6.65 -4.14 16.24
C GLU A 200 7.71 -5.15 15.79
N GLU A 201 7.99 -6.16 16.62
CA GLU A 201 8.91 -7.25 16.27
C GLU A 201 8.47 -7.96 14.98
N VAL A 202 7.16 -8.19 14.82
CA VAL A 202 6.61 -8.83 13.62
C VAL A 202 6.71 -7.90 12.40
N HIS A 203 6.43 -6.61 12.58
CA HIS A 203 6.50 -5.64 11.50
C HIS A 203 7.88 -5.49 10.90
N GLU A 204 8.93 -5.51 11.72
CA GLU A 204 10.30 -5.32 11.27
C GLU A 204 10.64 -6.30 10.14
N TRP A 205 10.39 -7.59 10.36
CA TRP A 205 10.71 -8.62 9.36
C TRP A 205 9.62 -8.78 8.30
N GLN A 206 8.33 -8.62 8.61
CA GLN A 206 7.27 -8.73 7.60
C GLN A 206 7.33 -7.59 6.58
N TYR A 207 7.61 -6.37 7.00
CA TYR A 207 7.74 -5.25 6.07
C TYR A 207 8.94 -5.45 5.15
N GLY A 208 10.12 -5.71 5.73
CA GLY A 208 11.37 -5.83 4.98
C GLY A 208 11.43 -7.07 4.08
N GLY A 209 10.93 -8.20 4.58
CA GLY A 209 11.00 -9.51 3.95
C GLY A 209 9.79 -9.87 3.09
N ILE A 210 8.57 -9.44 3.45
CA ILE A 210 7.35 -9.80 2.71
C ILE A 210 6.77 -8.60 1.97
N ASN A 211 6.26 -7.59 2.68
CA ASN A 211 5.48 -6.51 2.05
C ASN A 211 6.30 -5.71 1.04
N ASN A 212 7.53 -5.34 1.40
CA ASN A 212 8.45 -4.69 0.51
C ASN A 212 9.35 -5.69 -0.24
N GLY A 213 9.49 -6.92 0.27
CA GLY A 213 10.29 -7.99 -0.35
C GLY A 213 9.83 -8.30 -1.78
N VAL A 214 8.52 -8.44 -2.00
CA VAL A 214 7.98 -8.67 -3.36
C VAL A 214 8.35 -7.57 -4.36
N TYR A 215 8.41 -6.31 -3.92
CA TYR A 215 8.83 -5.19 -4.76
C TYR A 215 10.34 -5.18 -4.99
N LYS A 216 11.13 -5.50 -3.96
CA LYS A 216 12.58 -5.64 -4.10
C LYS A 216 12.96 -6.73 -5.10
N SER A 217 12.22 -7.85 -5.11
CA SER A 217 12.38 -8.90 -6.13
C SER A 217 11.92 -8.42 -7.51
N GLY A 218 10.69 -7.90 -7.60
CA GLY A 218 10.08 -7.58 -8.89
C GLY A 218 10.70 -6.41 -9.65
N PHE A 219 11.24 -5.44 -8.93
CA PHE A 219 11.92 -4.27 -9.52
C PHE A 219 13.44 -4.40 -9.59
N ALA A 220 14.02 -5.53 -9.16
CA ALA A 220 15.44 -5.75 -9.32
C ALA A 220 15.85 -5.69 -10.81
N THR A 221 16.94 -4.99 -11.11
CA THR A 221 17.47 -4.87 -12.48
C THR A 221 18.72 -5.71 -12.73
N THR A 222 19.16 -6.48 -11.74
CA THR A 222 20.27 -7.45 -11.84
C THR A 222 19.83 -8.80 -11.25
N SER A 223 20.43 -9.89 -11.72
CA SER A 223 20.13 -11.24 -11.23
C SER A 223 20.48 -11.39 -9.75
N GLU A 224 21.62 -10.83 -9.32
CA GLU A 224 22.10 -10.93 -7.95
C GLU A 224 21.18 -10.20 -6.96
N ALA A 225 20.63 -9.04 -7.34
CA ALA A 225 19.65 -8.34 -6.52
C ALA A 225 18.32 -9.10 -6.49
N TYR A 226 17.88 -9.65 -7.61
CA TYR A 226 16.66 -10.47 -7.67
C TYR A 226 16.78 -11.71 -6.79
N GLU A 227 17.81 -12.53 -6.97
CA GLU A 227 18.02 -13.81 -6.27
C GLU A 227 18.08 -13.60 -4.75
N ARG A 228 18.85 -12.61 -4.29
CA ARG A 228 18.97 -12.28 -2.87
C ARG A 228 17.61 -11.92 -2.25
N ASN A 229 16.84 -11.08 -2.94
CA ASN A 229 15.56 -10.60 -2.41
C ASN A 229 14.46 -11.65 -2.51
N VAL A 230 14.40 -12.43 -3.58
CA VAL A 230 13.39 -13.49 -3.73
C VAL A 230 13.65 -14.62 -2.72
N VAL A 231 14.90 -15.02 -2.47
CA VAL A 231 15.21 -16.02 -1.43
C VAL A 231 14.81 -15.52 -0.05
N ALA A 232 15.20 -14.30 0.32
CA ALA A 232 14.81 -13.70 1.61
C ALA A 232 13.29 -13.56 1.78
N LEU A 233 12.56 -13.29 0.70
CA LEU A 233 11.10 -13.28 0.70
C LEU A 233 10.53 -14.65 1.06
N PHE A 234 11.01 -15.72 0.43
CA PHE A 234 10.51 -17.07 0.70
C PHE A 234 10.92 -17.58 2.09
N GLU A 235 12.09 -17.22 2.60
CA GLU A 235 12.47 -17.49 4.01
C GLU A 235 11.51 -16.79 4.99
N ALA A 236 11.11 -15.54 4.70
CA ALA A 236 10.14 -14.82 5.51
C ALA A 236 8.72 -15.43 5.40
N LEU A 237 8.31 -15.89 4.22
CA LEU A 237 7.05 -16.62 4.04
C LEU A 237 7.06 -17.96 4.78
N ASP A 238 8.18 -18.70 4.77
CA ASP A 238 8.35 -19.94 5.53
C ASP A 238 8.23 -19.69 7.05
N ARG A 239 8.79 -18.57 7.54
CA ARG A 239 8.60 -18.12 8.93
C ARG A 239 7.14 -17.79 9.24
N ALA A 240 6.44 -17.09 8.35
CA ALA A 240 5.03 -16.74 8.52
C ALA A 240 4.12 -17.98 8.52
N GLU A 241 4.38 -18.92 7.60
CA GLU A 241 3.70 -20.20 7.52
C GLU A 241 3.87 -21.00 8.81
N LYS A 242 5.11 -21.14 9.30
CA LYS A 242 5.39 -21.84 10.55
C LYS A 242 4.61 -21.21 11.71
N HIS A 243 4.67 -19.88 11.86
CA HIS A 243 3.92 -19.16 12.90
C HIS A 243 2.42 -19.47 12.84
N LEU A 244 1.80 -19.31 11.67
CA LEU A 244 0.36 -19.55 11.50
C LEU A 244 -0.04 -21.03 11.63
N SER A 245 0.88 -21.96 11.38
CA SER A 245 0.64 -23.40 11.56
C SER A 245 0.64 -23.83 13.04
N GLU A 246 1.40 -23.11 13.88
CA GLU A 246 1.53 -23.38 15.32
C GLU A 246 0.55 -22.53 16.17
N GLN A 247 0.13 -21.38 15.64
CA GLN A 247 -0.81 -20.47 16.28
C GLN A 247 -2.20 -21.10 16.40
N GLN A 248 -2.87 -20.84 17.53
CA GLN A 248 -4.27 -21.18 17.72
C GLN A 248 -5.15 -19.96 17.44
N GLY A 249 -6.11 -20.11 16.53
CA GLY A 249 -7.08 -19.07 16.19
C GLY A 249 -6.99 -18.59 14.74
N PRO A 250 -7.97 -17.80 14.30
CA PRO A 250 -8.08 -17.35 12.91
C PRO A 250 -7.13 -16.20 12.53
N TYR A 251 -6.46 -15.56 13.50
CA TYR A 251 -5.62 -14.38 13.30
C TYR A 251 -4.17 -14.59 13.79
N TRP A 252 -3.29 -13.64 13.44
CA TRP A 252 -1.86 -13.70 13.74
C TRP A 252 -1.54 -13.91 15.23
N PHE A 253 -2.26 -13.22 16.12
CA PHE A 253 -2.12 -13.36 17.58
C PHE A 253 -3.27 -14.15 18.23
N GLY A 254 -4.03 -14.89 17.42
CA GLY A 254 -5.01 -15.86 17.90
C GLY A 254 -6.45 -15.49 17.58
N ASP A 255 -7.24 -15.18 18.60
CA ASP A 255 -8.69 -14.98 18.49
C ASP A 255 -9.08 -13.56 18.08
N LYS A 256 -8.16 -12.60 18.20
CA LYS A 256 -8.38 -11.19 17.86
C LYS A 256 -7.52 -10.74 16.69
N ILE A 257 -8.14 -9.98 15.80
CA ILE A 257 -7.50 -9.30 14.69
C ILE A 257 -6.58 -8.18 15.19
N SER A 258 -5.44 -7.98 14.51
CA SER A 258 -4.51 -6.87 14.76
C SER A 258 -4.08 -6.19 13.47
N GLU A 259 -3.34 -5.08 13.58
CA GLU A 259 -2.74 -4.42 12.41
C GLU A 259 -1.75 -5.30 11.65
N VAL A 260 -1.18 -6.33 12.30
CA VAL A 260 -0.32 -7.33 11.63
C VAL A 260 -1.11 -8.08 10.57
N ASP A 261 -2.33 -8.52 10.89
CA ASP A 261 -3.18 -9.26 9.94
C ASP A 261 -3.48 -8.43 8.70
N ILE A 262 -3.87 -7.17 8.90
CA ILE A 262 -4.17 -6.22 7.83
C ILE A 262 -2.94 -6.00 6.94
N ARG A 263 -1.77 -5.76 7.55
CA ARG A 263 -0.54 -5.44 6.82
C ARG A 263 0.00 -6.62 6.02
N LEU A 264 -0.11 -7.84 6.56
CA LEU A 264 0.26 -9.06 5.86
C LEU A 264 -0.75 -9.35 4.73
N PHE A 265 -2.06 -9.24 5.02
CA PHE A 265 -3.13 -9.68 4.12
C PHE A 265 -3.03 -9.01 2.77
N VAL A 266 -2.85 -7.68 2.77
CA VAL A 266 -2.79 -6.90 1.54
C VAL A 266 -1.66 -7.34 0.60
N THR A 267 -0.63 -8.00 1.12
CA THR A 267 0.43 -8.61 0.30
C THR A 267 0.02 -10.01 -0.16
N ILE A 268 -0.42 -10.87 0.76
CA ILE A 268 -0.74 -12.27 0.46
C ILE A 268 -1.89 -12.40 -0.54
N ILE A 269 -2.94 -11.58 -0.43
CA ILE A 269 -4.07 -11.56 -1.37
C ILE A 269 -3.69 -11.15 -2.80
N ARG A 270 -2.55 -10.47 -2.97
CA ARG A 270 -2.00 -10.05 -4.27
C ARG A 270 -0.92 -11.01 -4.79
N PHE A 271 -0.53 -12.00 -3.99
CA PHE A 271 0.62 -12.85 -4.28
C PHE A 271 0.39 -13.71 -5.52
N ASP A 272 -0.60 -14.59 -5.49
CA ASP A 272 -0.91 -15.47 -6.63
C ASP A 272 -1.40 -14.69 -7.86
N PRO A 273 -2.31 -13.68 -7.73
CA PRO A 273 -2.82 -12.94 -8.89
C PRO A 273 -1.81 -12.05 -9.60
N VAL A 274 -0.73 -11.66 -8.92
CA VAL A 274 0.25 -10.71 -9.46
C VAL A 274 1.68 -11.15 -9.18
N TYR A 275 2.09 -11.22 -7.92
CA TYR A 275 3.52 -11.27 -7.55
C TYR A 275 4.24 -12.52 -8.06
N VAL A 276 3.56 -13.68 -8.12
CA VAL A 276 4.13 -14.92 -8.65
C VAL A 276 4.69 -14.71 -10.06
N GLN A 277 3.88 -14.19 -10.98
CA GLN A 277 4.29 -14.01 -12.37
C GLN A 277 4.95 -12.66 -12.62
N HIS A 278 4.31 -11.56 -12.19
CA HIS A 278 4.71 -10.20 -12.55
C HIS A 278 6.04 -9.81 -11.87
N PHE A 279 6.20 -10.18 -10.60
CA PHE A 279 7.42 -9.94 -9.83
C PHE A 279 8.36 -11.14 -9.75
N LYS A 280 8.04 -12.22 -10.47
CA LYS A 280 8.82 -13.47 -10.48
C LYS A 280 8.98 -14.08 -9.08
N CYS A 281 8.07 -13.82 -8.15
CA CYS A 281 8.09 -14.44 -6.82
C CYS A 281 7.53 -15.87 -6.91
N ASN A 282 8.23 -16.77 -7.59
CA ASN A 282 7.67 -18.02 -8.09
C ASN A 282 8.36 -19.30 -7.60
N ILE A 283 9.11 -19.26 -6.48
CA ILE A 283 9.61 -20.50 -5.85
C ILE A 283 8.44 -21.42 -5.48
N ARG A 284 7.32 -20.83 -5.02
CA ARG A 284 6.00 -21.45 -4.87
C ARG A 284 4.93 -20.35 -4.80
N ASP A 285 3.67 -20.70 -5.03
CA ASP A 285 2.52 -19.81 -4.81
C ASP A 285 1.93 -20.01 -3.40
N ILE A 286 1.01 -19.15 -2.98
CA ILE A 286 0.36 -19.26 -1.66
C ILE A 286 -0.57 -20.48 -1.64
N ARG A 287 -1.45 -20.62 -2.65
CA ARG A 287 -2.50 -21.65 -2.67
C ARG A 287 -1.99 -23.10 -2.61
N SER A 288 -0.80 -23.39 -3.14
CA SER A 288 -0.21 -24.73 -3.15
C SER A 288 1.02 -24.89 -2.27
N GLY A 289 1.72 -23.79 -2.00
CA GLY A 289 2.98 -23.81 -1.24
C GLY A 289 2.82 -23.60 0.26
N TYR A 290 1.75 -22.94 0.70
CA TYR A 290 1.60 -22.42 2.06
C TYR A 290 0.20 -22.66 2.65
N PRO A 291 -0.10 -23.88 3.15
CA PRO A 291 -1.43 -24.22 3.66
C PRO A 291 -1.96 -23.31 4.78
N ALA A 292 -1.13 -22.95 5.77
CA ALA A 292 -1.57 -22.11 6.89
C ALA A 292 -1.83 -20.67 6.44
N LEU A 293 -0.94 -20.07 5.63
CA LEU A 293 -1.17 -18.75 5.02
C LEU A 293 -2.39 -18.76 4.09
N HIS A 294 -2.57 -19.79 3.28
CA HIS A 294 -3.70 -19.92 2.37
C HIS A 294 -5.02 -19.98 3.12
N LYS A 295 -5.09 -20.77 4.20
CA LYS A 295 -6.25 -20.85 5.10
C LYS A 295 -6.51 -19.51 5.80
N TRP A 296 -5.48 -18.91 6.40
CA TRP A 296 -5.59 -17.62 7.10
C TRP A 296 -6.07 -16.50 6.17
N MET A 297 -5.51 -16.38 4.96
CA MET A 297 -5.91 -15.37 3.98
C MET A 297 -7.38 -15.55 3.56
N ARG A 298 -7.81 -16.79 3.29
CA ARG A 298 -9.20 -17.08 2.93
C ARG A 298 -10.16 -16.79 4.06
N ASN A 299 -9.79 -17.10 5.30
CA ASN A 299 -10.60 -16.73 6.47
C ASN A 299 -10.84 -15.22 6.50
N LEU A 300 -9.79 -14.41 6.40
CA LEU A 300 -9.92 -12.95 6.35
C LEU A 300 -10.79 -12.49 5.18
N TYR A 301 -10.50 -12.97 3.97
CA TYR A 301 -11.21 -12.54 2.77
C TYR A 301 -12.69 -12.92 2.76
N TRP A 302 -13.06 -14.12 3.20
CA TRP A 302 -14.44 -14.61 3.05
C TRP A 302 -15.33 -14.35 4.27
N ASN A 303 -14.76 -14.34 5.48
CA ASN A 303 -15.55 -14.18 6.71
C ASN A 303 -15.66 -12.73 7.19
N ASP A 304 -14.86 -11.81 6.65
CA ASP A 304 -14.88 -10.40 7.03
C ASP A 304 -15.08 -9.48 5.80
N PRO A 305 -16.24 -8.82 5.69
CA PRO A 305 -16.51 -7.87 4.61
C PRO A 305 -15.49 -6.74 4.48
N ALA A 306 -14.78 -6.35 5.55
CA ALA A 306 -13.76 -5.31 5.49
C ALA A 306 -12.59 -5.70 4.59
N PHE A 307 -12.25 -6.98 4.52
CA PHE A 307 -11.20 -7.53 3.66
C PHE A 307 -11.73 -7.82 2.25
N LYS A 308 -12.92 -8.42 2.16
CA LYS A 308 -13.54 -8.78 0.88
C LYS A 308 -13.83 -7.58 0.01
N ASP A 309 -14.58 -6.62 0.55
CA ASP A 309 -15.17 -5.53 -0.23
C ASP A 309 -14.13 -4.46 -0.60
N THR A 310 -12.98 -4.47 0.07
CA THR A 310 -11.84 -3.58 -0.21
C THR A 310 -10.79 -4.22 -1.14
N THR A 311 -11.07 -5.41 -1.66
CA THR A 311 -10.20 -6.14 -2.60
C THR A 311 -10.84 -6.20 -4.00
N GLN A 312 -10.37 -5.33 -4.90
CA GLN A 312 -10.80 -5.33 -6.32
C GLN A 312 -9.72 -5.93 -7.23
N PHE A 313 -9.91 -7.19 -7.64
CA PHE A 313 -8.90 -7.93 -8.40
C PHE A 313 -8.61 -7.35 -9.78
N ASP A 314 -9.60 -6.74 -10.44
CA ASP A 314 -9.39 -6.06 -11.72
C ASP A 314 -8.41 -4.89 -11.57
N HIS A 315 -8.65 -4.01 -10.60
CA HIS A 315 -7.74 -2.91 -10.28
C HIS A 315 -6.34 -3.42 -9.95
N ILE A 316 -6.24 -4.43 -9.09
CA ILE A 316 -4.97 -5.06 -8.72
C ILE A 316 -4.25 -5.54 -9.99
N LYS A 317 -4.85 -6.43 -10.76
CA LYS A 317 -4.17 -7.05 -11.90
C LYS A 317 -3.84 -6.04 -12.99
N TRP A 318 -4.78 -5.17 -13.35
CA TRP A 318 -4.55 -4.17 -14.39
C TRP A 318 -3.50 -3.15 -13.99
N HIS A 319 -3.50 -2.66 -12.75
CA HIS A 319 -2.47 -1.73 -12.28
C HIS A 319 -1.07 -2.32 -12.47
N TYR A 320 -0.79 -3.48 -11.86
CA TYR A 320 0.56 -4.02 -11.87
C TYR A 320 1.00 -4.38 -13.28
N THR A 321 0.16 -5.06 -14.04
CA THR A 321 0.56 -5.63 -15.35
C THR A 321 0.57 -4.60 -16.46
N ARG A 322 -0.20 -3.50 -16.34
CA ARG A 322 -0.30 -2.49 -17.41
C ARG A 322 0.44 -1.19 -17.10
N SER A 323 0.72 -0.88 -15.84
CA SER A 323 1.46 0.34 -15.46
C SER A 323 2.98 0.11 -15.42
N HIS A 324 3.43 -1.12 -15.15
CA HIS A 324 4.86 -1.46 -15.06
C HIS A 324 5.41 -1.94 -16.41
N THR A 325 5.41 -1.07 -17.42
CA THR A 325 5.87 -1.41 -18.78
C THR A 325 7.34 -1.79 -18.84
N GLN A 326 8.16 -1.39 -17.85
CA GLN A 326 9.54 -1.84 -17.73
C GLN A 326 9.67 -3.33 -17.37
N ILE A 327 8.65 -3.92 -16.73
CA ILE A 327 8.58 -5.36 -16.43
C ILE A 327 7.79 -6.09 -17.51
N ASN A 328 6.67 -5.51 -17.96
CA ASN A 328 5.75 -6.10 -18.92
C ASN A 328 5.50 -5.14 -20.09
N PRO A 329 6.39 -5.11 -21.11
CA PRO A 329 6.39 -4.08 -22.15
C PRO A 329 5.11 -3.97 -22.97
N PHE A 330 4.39 -5.09 -23.16
CA PHE A 330 3.15 -5.12 -23.93
C PHE A 330 1.90 -4.88 -23.09
N SER A 331 2.03 -4.64 -21.79
CA SER A 331 0.92 -4.41 -20.86
C SER A 331 -0.18 -5.48 -20.92
N ILE A 332 0.19 -6.73 -21.19
CA ILE A 332 -0.75 -7.85 -21.24
C ILE A 332 -1.04 -8.29 -19.81
N THR A 333 -2.31 -8.26 -19.41
CA THR A 333 -2.75 -8.81 -18.12
C THR A 333 -2.99 -10.32 -18.25
N PRO A 334 -2.27 -11.18 -17.50
CA PRO A 334 -2.55 -12.61 -17.49
C PRO A 334 -3.98 -12.89 -17.03
N VAL A 335 -4.64 -13.88 -17.63
CA VAL A 335 -6.00 -14.31 -17.21
C VAL A 335 -5.95 -14.96 -15.83
N GLY A 336 -4.94 -15.79 -15.59
CA GLY A 336 -4.80 -16.56 -14.37
C GLY A 336 -4.24 -15.80 -13.16
N PRO A 337 -4.09 -16.50 -12.04
CA PRO A 337 -4.69 -17.81 -11.77
C PRO A 337 -6.21 -17.69 -11.57
N LEU A 338 -6.94 -18.75 -11.90
CA LEU A 338 -8.38 -18.85 -11.73
C LEU A 338 -8.74 -19.94 -10.70
N PRO A 339 -9.62 -19.66 -9.74
CA PRO A 339 -10.10 -18.31 -9.37
C PRO A 339 -8.95 -17.46 -8.77
N HIS A 340 -9.17 -16.15 -8.66
CA HIS A 340 -8.18 -15.24 -8.04
C HIS A 340 -7.90 -15.60 -6.57
N ILE A 341 -8.93 -16.01 -5.84
CA ILE A 341 -8.85 -16.63 -4.52
C ILE A 341 -9.78 -17.84 -4.50
N LEU A 342 -9.33 -18.95 -3.90
CA LEU A 342 -10.15 -20.15 -3.75
C LEU A 342 -11.24 -19.96 -2.67
N PRO A 343 -12.38 -20.64 -2.78
CA PRO A 343 -13.38 -20.72 -1.71
C PRO A 343 -12.79 -21.26 -0.38
N LEU A 344 -13.45 -20.95 0.74
CA LEU A 344 -13.02 -21.30 2.10
C LEU A 344 -12.67 -22.79 2.26
N GLU A 345 -13.48 -23.67 1.70
CA GLU A 345 -13.38 -25.12 1.89
C GLU A 345 -12.62 -25.84 0.77
N GLU A 346 -12.13 -25.10 -0.23
CA GLU A 346 -11.45 -25.68 -1.39
C GLU A 346 -9.93 -25.59 -1.26
N GLU A 347 -9.25 -26.71 -1.49
CA GLU A 347 -7.80 -26.76 -1.57
C GLU A 347 -7.33 -27.24 -2.94
N VAL A 348 -6.14 -26.80 -3.34
CA VAL A 348 -5.50 -27.35 -4.54
C VAL A 348 -5.11 -28.80 -4.29
N THR A 349 -5.17 -29.64 -5.33
CA THR A 349 -4.84 -31.08 -5.22
C THR A 349 -3.44 -31.33 -4.65
N ALA A 350 -2.48 -30.43 -4.87
CA ALA A 350 -1.13 -30.53 -4.32
C ALA A 350 -1.08 -30.36 -2.80
N ALA A 351 -2.01 -29.61 -2.21
CA ALA A 351 -2.09 -29.37 -0.76
C ALA A 351 -2.85 -30.49 -0.03
N GLN A 352 -3.75 -31.21 -0.71
CA GLN A 352 -4.55 -32.30 -0.13
C GLN A 352 -3.74 -33.56 0.22
N LYS A 353 -2.48 -33.66 -0.21
CA LYS A 353 -1.65 -34.89 -0.11
C LYS A 353 -0.52 -34.83 0.94
N LYS A 354 -0.59 -33.93 1.92
CA LYS A 354 0.40 -33.85 3.01
C LYS A 354 -0.20 -34.16 4.37
#